data_AF-A0AAD1JX96-F1
#
_entry.id   AF-A0AAD1JX96-F1
#
_cell.length_a   1.000
_cell.length_b   1.000
_cell.length_c   1.000
_cell.angle_alpha   90.00
_cell.angle_beta   90.00
_cell.angle_gamma   90.00
#
_symmetry.space_group_name_H-M   'P 1'
#
loop_
_entity.id
_entity.type
_entity.pdbx_description
1 polymer ?
#
loop_
_entity_poly.entity_id
_entity_poly.type
_entity_poly.pdbx_seq_one_letter_code
_entity_poly.pdbx_strand_id
1 'polypeptide(L)' 'MSINFEEIESIVVETDEKNSIPIATITADTVKPEQGYRVRIKPKIKN' A
#
# COMPACT_ATOMS: atom_id res chain seq x y z
N MET A 1 -14.44 -2.22 1.07
CA MET A 1 -13.80 -1.50 2.18
C MET A 1 -13.22 -0.22 1.63
N SER A 2 -13.60 0.93 2.16
CA SER A 2 -12.99 2.22 1.83
C SER A 2 -11.93 2.48 2.88
N ILE A 3 -10.73 2.86 2.45
CA ILE A 3 -9.63 3.20 3.35
C ILE A 3 -9.75 4.69 3.65
N ASN A 4 -9.89 5.05 4.93
CA ASN A 4 -9.73 6.43 5.38
C ASN A 4 -8.27 6.66 5.79
N PHE A 5 -7.52 7.39 4.97
CA PHE A 5 -6.10 7.67 5.23
C PHE A 5 -5.88 8.65 6.41
N GLU A 6 -6.92 9.35 6.87
CA GLU A 6 -6.83 10.20 8.07
C GLU A 6 -6.84 9.39 9.38
N GLU A 7 -7.28 8.13 9.33
CA GLU A 7 -7.42 7.26 10.51
C GLU A 7 -6.31 6.23 10.66
N ILE A 8 -5.34 6.19 9.73
CA ILE A 8 -4.25 5.21 9.73
C ILE A 8 -2.91 5.86 9.43
N GLU A 9 -1.85 5.40 10.10
CA GLU A 9 -0.48 5.89 9.87
C GLU A 9 0.12 5.32 8.58
N SER A 10 -0.09 4.02 8.34
CA SER A 10 0.42 3.34 7.15
C SER A 10 -0.33 2.05 6.82
N ILE A 11 -0.18 1.60 5.58
CA ILE A 11 -0.59 0.28 5.09
C ILE A 11 0.66 -0.43 4.62
N VAL A 12 0.89 -1.63 5.14
CA VAL A 12 1.94 -2.53 4.66
C VAL A 12 1.29 -3.55 3.71
N VAL A 13 1.84 -3.66 2.51
CA VAL A 13 1.43 -4.66 1.52
C VAL A 13 2.49 -5.74 1.50
N GLU A 14 2.08 -6.99 1.73
CA GLU A 14 2.98 -8.14 1.82
C GLU A 14 2.54 -9.27 0.88
N THR A 15 3.43 -10.23 0.66
CA THR A 15 3.12 -11.51 -0.01
C THR A 15 2.28 -12.43 0.90
N ASP A 16 1.99 -13.65 0.45
CA ASP A 16 1.14 -14.58 1.20
C ASP A 16 1.62 -14.85 2.64
N GLU A 17 0.69 -15.23 3.52
CA GLU A 17 0.96 -15.44 4.95
C GLU A 17 2.01 -16.52 5.24
N LYS A 18 2.23 -17.47 4.32
CA LYS A 18 3.22 -18.54 4.54
C LYS A 18 4.65 -18.03 4.39
N ASN A 19 4.87 -17.03 3.53
CA ASN A 19 6.16 -16.38 3.36
C ASN A 19 5.95 -14.87 3.19
N SER A 20 5.49 -14.22 4.25
CA SER A 20 5.19 -12.79 4.20
C SER A 20 6.50 -11.99 4.06
N ILE A 21 6.61 -11.28 2.94
CA ILE A 21 7.69 -10.35 2.62
C ILE A 21 7.04 -9.02 2.26
N PRO A 22 7.51 -7.89 2.82
CA PRO A 22 6.99 -6.58 2.46
C PRO A 22 7.27 -6.27 0.98
N ILE A 23 6.24 -5.77 0.31
CA ILE A 23 6.29 -5.29 -1.07
C ILE A 23 6.31 -3.75 -1.08
N ALA A 24 5.53 -3.14 -0.20
CA ALA A 24 5.40 -1.69 -0.12
C ALA A 24 4.82 -1.21 1.21
N THR A 25 5.18 0.02 1.58
CA THR A 25 4.48 0.79 2.62
C THR A 25 3.79 1.99 1.98
N ILE A 26 2.50 2.15 2.22
CA ILE A 26 1.69 3.29 1.76
C ILE A 26 1.37 4.14 2.98
N THR A 27 1.74 5.41 2.95
CA THR A 27 1.34 6.41 3.97
C THR A 27 0.38 7.42 3.35
N ALA A 28 -0.11 8.35 4.16
CA ALA A 28 -0.92 9.47 3.66
C ALA A 28 -0.18 10.30 2.59
N ASP A 29 1.14 10.43 2.73
CA ASP A 29 1.96 11.31 1.87
C ASP A 29 2.59 10.59 0.68
N THR A 30 2.89 9.29 0.80
CA THR A 30 3.76 8.62 -0.18
C THR A 30 3.58 7.11 -0.26
N VAL A 31 4.18 6.52 -1.30
CA VAL A 31 4.31 5.08 -1.49
C VAL A 31 5.79 4.74 -1.53
N LYS A 32 6.24 3.90 -0.59
CA LYS A 32 7.61 3.39 -0.51
C LYS A 32 7.61 1.94 -1.00
N PRO A 33 8.02 1.66 -2.25
CA PRO A 33 8.18 0.30 -2.72
C PRO A 33 9.47 -0.32 -2.17
N GLU A 34 9.44 -1.62 -1.87
CA GLU A 34 10.63 -2.40 -1.54
C GLU A 34 11.47 -2.69 -2.80
N GLN A 35 12.76 -2.98 -2.59
CA GLN A 35 13.71 -3.18 -3.68
C GLN A 35 13.25 -4.31 -4.62
N GLY A 36 13.24 -4.03 -5.93
CA GLY A 36 12.82 -4.99 -6.97
C GLY A 36 11.33 -4.95 -7.29
N TYR A 37 10.52 -4.18 -6.55
CA TYR A 37 9.10 -4.03 -6.80
C TYR A 37 8.76 -2.67 -7.42
N ARG A 38 7.78 -2.68 -8.33
CA ARG A 38 7.20 -1.45 -8.91
C ARG A 38 5.74 -1.38 -8.55
N VAL A 39 5.38 -0.38 -7.75
CA VAL A 39 4.02 -0.18 -7.25
C VAL A 39 3.37 0.98 -8.00
N ARG A 40 2.09 0.82 -8.36
CA ARG A 40 1.29 1.89 -9.00
C ARG A 40 -0.08 1.95 -8.33
N ILE A 41 -0.42 3.11 -7.76
CA ILE A 41 -1.75 3.37 -7.21
C ILE A 41 -2.58 4.05 -8.28
N LYS A 42 -3.73 3.47 -8.61
CA LYS A 42 -4.73 4.08 -9.48
C LYS A 42 -6.00 4.33 -8.67
N PRO A 43 -6.30 5.58 -8.27
CA PRO A 43 -7.52 5.87 -7.54
C PRO A 43 -8.73 5.57 -8.43
N LYS A 44 -9.80 5.06 -7.81
CA LYS A 44 -11.07 4.87 -8.51
C LYS A 44 -11.76 6.24 -8.59
N ILE A 45 -11.84 6.81 -9.79
CA ILE A 45 -12.61 8.04 -10.02
C ILE A 45 -14.10 7.65 -9.88
N LYS A 46 -14.80 8.23 -8.89
CA LYS A 46 -16.27 8.17 -8.86
C LYS A 46 -16.78 9.21 -9.85
N ASN A 47 -17.40 8.75 -10.94
CA ASN A 47 -18.31 9.57 -11.73
C ASN A 47 -19.61 9.79 -10.94
#